data_AF-A0A1A7WR74-F1
#
_entry.id   AF-A0A1A7WR74-F1
#
_cell.length_a   1.000
_cell.length_b   1.000
_cell.length_c   1.000
_cell.angle_alpha   90.00
_cell.angle_beta   90.00
_cell.angle_gamma   90.00
#
_symmetry.space_group_name_H-M   'P 1'
#
loop_
_entity.id
_entity.type
_entity.pdbx_description
1 polymer ?
#
loop_
_entity_poly.entity_id
_entity_poly.type
_entity_poly.pdbx_seq_one_letter_code
_entity_poly.pdbx_strand_id
1 'polypeptide(L)'
;FFIYGGLGVDGNTLNDAWQFNTQRREWTKVTHPHKDKPRVCHTACLGSGGDVVVFGGSSNLCILMDSLAVLRAPSPNHCRDILIFQTRPYSLYRLCEDFIAGNSQLFRLPLDLLPSKLCNRINKRVSFFSAMNPLFTA
;
A
#
# COMPACT_ATOMS: atom_id res chain seq x y z
N PHE A 1 2.24 -1.46 16.47
CA PHE A 1 2.12 -2.51 15.44
C PHE A 1 0.97 -2.20 14.51
N PHE A 2 1.01 -2.64 13.26
CA PHE A 2 -0.08 -2.48 12.29
C PHE A 2 -0.55 -3.87 11.84
N ILE A 3 -1.86 -4.08 11.77
CA ILE A 3 -2.50 -5.31 11.30
C ILE A 3 -3.51 -4.93 10.23
N TYR A 4 -3.62 -5.78 9.21
CA TYR A 4 -4.62 -5.67 8.16
C TYR A 4 -5.12 -7.05 7.77
N GLY A 5 -6.43 -7.17 7.51
CA GLY A 5 -7.04 -8.38 6.99
C GLY A 5 -6.93 -9.59 7.92
N GLY A 6 -6.88 -10.79 7.35
CA GLY A 6 -6.92 -12.07 8.06
C GLY A 6 -8.22 -12.83 7.79
N LEU A 7 -8.50 -13.79 8.66
CA LEU A 7 -9.72 -14.62 8.61
C LEU A 7 -10.52 -14.40 9.89
N GLY A 8 -11.78 -14.02 9.74
CA GLY A 8 -12.72 -13.88 10.84
C GLY A 8 -13.17 -15.24 11.39
N VAL A 9 -13.71 -15.23 12.60
CA VAL A 9 -14.29 -16.42 13.26
C VAL A 9 -15.51 -16.98 12.52
N ASP A 10 -16.16 -16.12 11.74
CA ASP A 10 -17.25 -16.44 10.82
C ASP A 10 -16.76 -17.05 9.49
N GLY A 11 -15.44 -17.20 9.32
CA GLY A 11 -14.82 -17.70 8.10
C GLY A 11 -14.69 -16.63 7.01
N ASN A 12 -15.11 -15.39 7.24
CA ASN A 12 -15.01 -14.33 6.25
C ASN A 12 -13.58 -13.77 6.19
N THR A 13 -13.11 -13.48 4.97
CA THR A 13 -11.82 -12.80 4.80
C THR A 13 -11.97 -11.34 5.18
N LEU A 14 -11.11 -10.86 6.08
CA LEU A 14 -11.19 -9.52 6.65
C LEU A 14 -10.49 -8.48 5.76
N ASN A 15 -10.90 -7.23 5.93
CA ASN A 15 -10.43 -6.05 5.19
C ASN A 15 -10.21 -4.83 6.09
N ASP A 16 -10.31 -4.98 7.41
CA ASP A 16 -10.09 -3.90 8.36
C ASP A 16 -8.62 -3.80 8.76
N ALA A 17 -8.24 -2.59 9.17
CA ALA A 17 -6.89 -2.26 9.60
C ALA A 17 -6.90 -1.75 11.05
N TRP A 18 -5.90 -2.15 11.81
CA TRP A 18 -5.76 -1.79 13.22
C TRP A 18 -4.32 -1.43 13.54
N GLN A 19 -4.16 -0.47 14.45
CA GLN A 19 -2.86 -0.09 14.99
C GLN A 19 -2.84 -0.29 16.50
N PHE A 20 -1.85 -1.04 16.98
CA PHE A 20 -1.61 -1.22 18.42
C PHE A 20 -0.57 -0.23 18.91
N ASN A 21 -0.94 0.56 19.90
CA ASN A 21 -0.03 1.39 20.67
C ASN A 21 0.56 0.56 21.83
N THR A 22 1.86 0.30 21.79
CA THR A 22 2.53 -0.53 22.80
C THR A 22 2.68 0.15 24.16
N GLN A 23 2.71 1.49 24.20
CA GLN A 23 2.82 2.25 25.44
C GLN A 23 1.48 2.28 26.18
N ARG A 24 0.40 2.56 25.45
CA ARG A 24 -0.96 2.62 26.01
C ARG A 24 -1.63 1.25 26.12
N ARG A 25 -1.12 0.25 25.38
CA ARG A 25 -1.71 -1.09 25.22
C ARG A 25 -3.13 -1.04 24.66
N GLU A 26 -3.34 -0.15 23.70
CA GLU A 26 -4.64 0.11 23.10
C GLU A 26 -4.62 -0.15 21.60
N TRP A 27 -5.73 -0.64 21.08
CA TRP A 27 -5.98 -0.80 19.65
C TRP A 27 -6.79 0.39 19.12
N THR A 28 -6.35 0.94 18.00
CA THR A 28 -7.08 1.97 17.27
C THR A 28 -7.38 1.47 15.87
N LYS A 29 -8.66 1.55 15.47
CA LYS A 29 -9.06 1.20 14.11
C LYS A 29 -8.54 2.25 13.14
N VAL A 30 -7.92 1.81 12.05
CA VAL A 30 -7.33 2.68 11.03
C VAL A 30 -8.35 2.89 9.90
N THR A 31 -8.56 4.14 9.50
CA THR A 31 -9.34 4.48 8.31
C THR A 31 -8.45 4.41 7.07
N HIS A 32 -8.92 3.74 6.03
CA HIS A 32 -8.19 3.53 4.76
C HIS A 32 -9.17 3.38 3.59
N PRO A 33 -8.72 3.59 2.34
CA PRO A 33 -9.60 3.50 1.16
C PRO A 33 -9.89 2.06 0.71
N HIS A 34 -9.08 1.08 1.10
CA HIS A 34 -9.16 -0.32 0.62
C HIS A 34 -10.29 -1.16 1.27
N LYS A 35 -11.51 -0.62 1.38
CA LYS A 35 -12.65 -1.27 2.04
C LYS A 35 -13.21 -2.45 1.24
N ASP A 36 -13.00 -2.47 -0.06
CA ASP A 36 -13.46 -3.49 -1.00
C ASP A 36 -12.45 -4.63 -1.22
N LYS A 37 -11.34 -4.63 -0.47
CA LYS A 37 -10.17 -5.48 -0.74
C LYS A 37 -9.80 -6.41 0.42
N PRO A 38 -10.64 -7.37 0.81
CA PRO A 38 -10.27 -8.34 1.83
C PRO A 38 -9.00 -9.12 1.46
N ARG A 39 -8.20 -9.49 2.46
CA ARG A 39 -6.93 -10.22 2.27
C ARG A 39 -6.67 -11.22 3.40
N VAL A 40 -6.31 -12.45 3.03
CA VAL A 40 -5.73 -13.46 3.95
C VAL A 40 -4.52 -14.14 3.29
N CYS A 41 -3.61 -14.69 4.10
CA CYS A 41 -2.33 -15.26 3.64
C CYS A 41 -1.50 -14.28 2.78
N HIS A 42 -1.64 -12.98 3.03
CA HIS A 42 -0.88 -11.93 2.36
C HIS A 42 0.43 -11.65 3.07
N THR A 43 1.30 -10.88 2.43
CA THR A 43 2.52 -10.35 3.04
C THR A 43 2.36 -8.86 3.31
N ALA A 44 2.99 -8.37 4.37
CA ALA A 44 3.05 -6.96 4.71
C ALA A 44 4.49 -6.57 5.05
N CYS A 45 4.99 -5.48 4.48
CA CYS A 45 6.32 -4.97 4.78
C CYS A 45 6.32 -3.44 4.96
N LEU A 46 7.34 -2.94 5.65
CA LEU A 46 7.52 -1.50 5.84
C LEU A 46 8.14 -0.89 4.58
N GLY A 47 7.42 0.05 3.97
CA GLY A 47 7.90 0.86 2.87
C GLY A 47 8.85 1.97 3.33
N SER A 48 9.63 2.50 2.39
CA SER A 48 10.63 3.55 2.66
C SER A 48 10.04 4.87 3.18
N GLY A 49 8.76 5.13 2.90
CA GLY A 49 8.01 6.29 3.41
C GLY A 49 7.49 6.12 4.84
N GLY A 50 7.64 4.95 5.45
CA GLY A 50 6.94 4.59 6.69
C GLY A 50 5.53 4.05 6.47
N ASP A 51 5.15 3.83 5.22
CA ASP A 51 3.89 3.21 4.83
C ASP A 51 3.99 1.69 5.01
N VAL A 52 2.87 1.03 5.22
CA VAL A 52 2.79 -0.43 5.17
C VAL A 52 2.34 -0.83 3.77
N VAL A 53 3.15 -1.68 3.12
CA VAL A 53 2.88 -2.23 1.80
C VAL A 53 2.38 -3.64 1.97
N VAL A 54 1.15 -3.91 1.52
CA VAL A 54 0.52 -5.23 1.54
C VAL A 54 0.47 -5.77 0.10
N PHE A 55 0.94 -7.01 -0.07
CA PHE A 55 0.96 -7.68 -1.38
C PHE A 55 0.56 -9.14 -1.28
N GLY A 56 -0.13 -9.61 -2.32
CA GLY A 56 -0.52 -11.01 -2.46
C GLY A 56 -1.71 -11.39 -1.59
N GLY A 57 -1.78 -12.69 -1.28
CA GLY A 57 -2.87 -13.29 -0.53
C GLY A 57 -4.07 -13.69 -1.37
N SER A 58 -5.16 -14.03 -0.69
CA SER A 58 -6.45 -14.35 -1.28
C SER A 58 -7.52 -13.37 -0.78
N SER A 59 -8.45 -12.98 -1.64
CA SER A 59 -9.62 -12.17 -1.28
C SER A 59 -10.73 -12.99 -0.63
N ASN A 60 -10.71 -14.30 -0.86
CA ASN A 60 -11.64 -15.25 -0.26
C ASN A 60 -10.94 -16.59 -0.06
N LEU A 61 -10.70 -16.96 1.19
CA LEU A 61 -10.14 -18.26 1.56
C LEU A 61 -11.27 -19.28 1.74
N CYS A 62 -11.39 -20.19 0.77
CA CYS A 62 -12.24 -21.36 0.90
C CYS A 62 -11.41 -22.53 1.46
N ILE A 63 -11.63 -22.91 2.72
CA ILE A 63 -11.09 -24.16 3.27
C ILE A 63 -12.09 -25.27 2.94
N LEU A 64 -11.83 -26.03 1.88
CA LEU A 64 -12.64 -27.20 1.51
C LEU A 64 -11.93 -28.45 2.04
N MET A 65 -12.47 -29.08 3.10
CA MET A 65 -11.87 -30.29 3.70
C MET A 65 -12.20 -31.57 2.93
N ASP A 66 -13.37 -31.67 2.28
CA ASP A 66 -13.88 -32.94 1.74
C ASP A 66 -13.79 -33.06 0.21
N SER A 67 -13.20 -32.07 -0.45
CA SER A 67 -13.01 -32.09 -1.90
C SER A 67 -11.52 -32.03 -2.20
N LEU A 68 -11.03 -32.92 -3.06
CA LEU A 68 -9.74 -32.78 -3.73
C LEU A 68 -9.79 -31.51 -4.60
N ALA A 69 -9.68 -30.35 -3.95
CA ALA A 69 -9.44 -29.11 -4.63
C ALA A 69 -8.00 -29.18 -5.11
N VAL A 70 -7.83 -29.48 -6.40
CA VAL A 70 -6.55 -29.20 -7.06
C VAL A 70 -6.30 -27.72 -6.80
N LEU A 71 -5.32 -27.40 -5.95
CA LEU A 71 -4.84 -26.05 -5.71
C LEU A 71 -4.18 -25.58 -7.02
N ARG A 72 -5.00 -25.24 -8.02
CA ARG A 72 -4.55 -24.65 -9.27
C ARG A 72 -4.13 -23.23 -8.92
N ALA A 73 -2.82 -23.04 -8.80
CA ALA A 73 -2.24 -21.72 -8.76
C ALA A 73 -2.13 -21.18 -10.19
N PRO A 74 -2.59 -19.94 -10.46
CA PRO A 74 -3.27 -19.01 -9.55
C PRO A 74 -4.78 -19.30 -9.44
N SER A 75 -5.31 -19.21 -8.22
CA SER A 75 -6.76 -19.25 -7.98
C SER A 75 -7.40 -17.93 -8.43
N PRO A 76 -8.70 -17.91 -8.79
CA PRO A 76 -9.40 -16.66 -9.16
C PRO A 76 -9.42 -15.63 -8.03
N ASN A 77 -9.28 -16.07 -6.78
CA ASN A 77 -9.28 -15.20 -5.60
C ASN A 77 -7.88 -14.68 -5.25
N HIS A 78 -6.84 -15.10 -5.99
CA HIS A 78 -5.48 -14.65 -5.74
C HIS A 78 -5.31 -13.16 -6.09
N CYS A 79 -4.78 -12.42 -5.13
CA CYS A 79 -4.65 -10.97 -5.22
C CYS A 79 -3.29 -10.58 -5.81
N ARG A 80 -3.29 -9.76 -6.87
CA ARG A 80 -2.06 -9.31 -7.56
C ARG A 80 -1.78 -7.82 -7.38
N ASP A 81 -2.70 -7.09 -6.78
CA ASP A 81 -2.58 -5.66 -6.54
C ASP A 81 -1.89 -5.36 -5.19
N ILE A 82 -1.25 -4.20 -5.14
CA ILE A 82 -0.53 -3.69 -3.98
C ILE A 82 -1.43 -2.71 -3.22
N LEU A 83 -1.52 -2.86 -1.91
CA LEU A 83 -2.20 -1.92 -1.03
C LEU A 83 -1.17 -1.16 -0.20
N ILE A 84 -1.32 0.16 -0.14
CA ILE A 84 -0.44 1.03 0.63
C ILE A 84 -1.27 1.68 1.74
N PHE A 85 -0.79 1.56 2.97
CA PHE A 85 -1.40 2.16 4.17
C PHE A 85 -0.45 3.16 4.78
N GLN A 86 -0.87 4.42 4.81
CA GLN A 86 -0.15 5.44 5.55
C GLN A 86 -0.48 5.29 7.05
N THR A 87 0.53 4.95 7.85
CA THR A 87 0.35 4.71 9.30
C THR A 87 0.77 5.90 10.16
N ARG A 88 1.36 6.92 9.55
CA ARG A 88 1.84 8.16 10.17
C ARG A 88 1.93 9.29 9.15
N PRO A 89 1.91 10.57 9.57
CA PRO A 89 2.16 11.68 8.67
C PRO A 89 3.51 11.53 7.92
N TYR A 90 3.55 11.95 6.66
CA TYR A 90 4.80 11.97 5.90
C TYR A 90 5.80 12.95 6.51
N SER A 91 7.09 12.62 6.41
CA SER A 91 8.14 13.55 6.81
C SER A 91 8.13 14.79 5.91
N LEU A 92 8.61 15.92 6.44
CA LEU A 92 8.79 17.14 5.63
C LEU A 92 9.63 16.87 4.38
N TYR A 93 10.71 16.10 4.52
CA TYR A 93 11.55 15.69 3.41
C TYR A 93 10.75 15.00 2.30
N ARG A 94 9.82 14.11 2.67
CA ARG A 94 8.93 13.45 1.72
C ARG A 94 7.93 14.43 1.09
N LEU A 95 7.32 15.30 1.88
CA LEU A 95 6.41 16.31 1.36
C LEU A 95 7.09 17.24 0.36
N CYS A 96 8.36 17.61 0.59
CA CYS A 96 9.16 18.37 -0.36
C CYS A 96 9.42 17.59 -1.65
N GLU A 97 9.79 16.31 -1.57
CA GLU A 97 9.96 15.46 -2.76
C GLU A 97 8.66 15.36 -3.59
N ASP A 98 7.52 15.15 -2.93
CA ASP A 98 6.21 15.04 -3.59
C ASP A 98 5.80 16.39 -4.22
N PHE A 99 6.05 17.51 -3.55
CA PHE A 99 5.78 18.85 -4.08
C PHE A 99 6.62 19.17 -5.32
N ILE A 100 7.93 18.91 -5.26
CA ILE A 100 8.84 19.12 -6.39
C ILE A 100 8.43 18.21 -7.55
N ALA A 101 8.08 16.95 -7.27
CA ALA A 101 7.70 16.00 -8.30
C ALA A 101 6.38 16.38 -8.99
N GLY A 102 5.37 16.82 -8.24
CA GLY A 102 4.11 17.31 -8.78
C GLY A 102 4.26 18.57 -9.64
N ASN A 103 5.30 19.36 -9.38
CA ASN A 103 5.60 20.61 -10.10
C ASN A 103 6.90 20.51 -10.91
N SER A 104 7.25 19.31 -11.39
CA SER A 104 8.54 19.02 -12.05
C SER A 104 8.89 19.97 -13.20
N GLN A 105 7.90 20.49 -13.92
CA GLN A 105 8.09 21.47 -14.98
C GLN A 105 8.76 22.77 -14.50
N LEU A 106 8.44 23.22 -13.28
CA LEU A 106 9.01 24.44 -12.69
C LEU A 106 10.46 24.23 -12.22
N PHE A 107 10.83 23.00 -11.89
CA PHE A 107 12.11 22.67 -11.26
C PHE A 107 13.08 21.93 -12.19
N ARG A 108 12.82 21.85 -13.49
CA ARG A 108 13.68 21.12 -14.47
C ARG A 108 15.17 21.45 -14.31
N LEU A 109 15.53 22.73 -14.36
CA LEU A 109 16.94 23.17 -14.29
C LEU A 109 17.60 22.82 -12.94
N PRO A 110 16.98 23.11 -11.78
CA PRO A 110 17.51 22.66 -10.49
C PRO A 110 17.64 21.15 -10.34
N LEU A 111 16.73 20.35 -10.93
CA LEU A 111 16.71 18.88 -10.77
C LEU A 111 17.95 18.21 -11.35
N ASP A 112 18.47 18.73 -12.46
CA ASP A 112 19.68 18.22 -13.13
C ASP A 112 20.96 18.50 -12.31
N LEU A 113 20.91 19.48 -11.41
CA LEU A 113 22.02 19.85 -10.53
C LEU A 113 22.03 19.07 -9.21
N LEU A 114 20.99 18.29 -8.92
CA LEU A 114 20.90 17.55 -7.66
C LEU A 114 21.84 16.36 -7.62
N PRO A 115 22.34 15.98 -6.43
CA PRO A 115 23.05 14.71 -6.24
C PRO A 115 22.24 13.53 -6.80
N SER A 116 22.91 12.60 -7.48
CA SER A 116 22.26 11.51 -8.22
C SER A 116 21.25 10.70 -7.41
N LYS A 117 21.52 10.45 -6.12
CA LYS A 117 20.59 9.74 -5.22
C LYS A 117 19.27 10.50 -5.03
N LEU A 118 19.34 11.82 -4.87
CA LEU A 118 18.17 12.68 -4.67
C LEU A 118 17.41 12.87 -5.98
N CYS A 119 18.12 13.13 -7.07
CA CYS A 119 17.54 13.23 -8.41
C CYS A 119 16.77 11.95 -8.78
N ASN A 120 17.37 10.77 -8.58
CA ASN A 120 16.71 9.48 -8.84
C ASN A 120 15.46 9.26 -8.00
N ARG A 121 15.46 9.70 -6.73
CA ARG A 121 14.27 9.61 -5.87
C ARG A 121 13.15 10.51 -6.36
N ILE A 122 13.46 11.76 -6.71
CA ILE A 122 12.48 12.70 -7.23
C ILE A 122 11.96 12.23 -8.60
N ASN A 123 12.80 11.71 -9.48
CA ASN A 123 12.36 11.20 -10.78
C ASN A 123 11.37 10.03 -10.65
N LYS A 124 11.59 9.10 -9.70
CA LYS A 124 10.60 8.05 -9.40
C LYS A 124 9.24 8.62 -8.95
N ARG A 125 9.27 9.73 -8.20
CA ARG A 125 8.07 10.45 -7.76
C ARG A 125 7.39 11.15 -8.93
N VAL A 126 8.15 11.79 -9.81
CA VAL A 126 7.63 12.42 -11.04
C VAL A 126 6.88 11.38 -11.87
N SER A 127 7.50 10.21 -12.12
CA SER A 127 6.82 9.12 -12.84
C SER A 127 5.52 8.68 -12.17
N PHE A 128 5.49 8.62 -10.84
CA PHE A 128 4.29 8.30 -10.08
C PHE A 128 3.17 9.33 -10.29
N PHE A 129 3.46 10.63 -10.15
CA PHE A 129 2.45 11.68 -10.36
C PHE A 129 2.00 11.80 -11.82
N SER A 130 2.89 11.60 -12.79
CA SER A 130 2.52 11.54 -14.21
C SER A 130 1.56 10.39 -14.50
N ALA A 131 1.75 9.22 -13.86
CA ALA A 131 0.85 8.08 -14.00
C ALA A 131 -0.51 8.26 -13.31
N MET A 132 -0.63 9.18 -12.33
CA MET A 132 -1.91 9.51 -11.67
C MET A 132 -2.74 10.56 -12.41
N ASN A 133 -2.11 11.39 -13.25
CA ASN A 133 -2.77 12.46 -14.02
C ASN A 133 -3.44 12.09 -15.39
N PRO A 134 -3.66 10.83 -15.83
CA PRO A 134 -4.27 10.59 -17.15
C PRO A 134 -5.74 11.01 -17.37
N LEU A 135 -6.44 11.63 -16.40
CA LEU A 135 -7.91 11.76 -16.45
C LEU A 135 -8.50 13.16 -16.20
N PHE A 136 -7.71 14.24 -16.26
CA PHE A 136 -8.24 15.62 -16.17
C PHE A 136 -7.92 16.49 -17.39
N THR A 137 -8.04 15.92 -18.59
CA THR A 137 -8.17 16.71 -19.83
C THR A 137 -9.32 16.15 -20.65
N ALA A 138 -10.51 16.71 -20.44
CA ALA A 138 -11.64 16.74 -21.37
C ALA A 138 -12.28 18.12 -21.25
#